data_AF-A0A4Y7U5G2-F1
#
_entry.id   AF-A0A4Y7U5G2-F1
#
_cell.length_a   1.000
_cell.length_b   1.000
_cell.length_c   1.000
_cell.angle_alpha   90.00
_cell.angle_beta   90.00
_cell.angle_gamma   90.00
#
_symmetry.space_group_name_H-M   'P 1'
#
loop_
_entity.id
_entity.type
_entity.pdbx_description
1 polymer ?
#
loop_
_entity_poly.entity_id
_entity_poly.type
_entity_poly.pdbx_seq_one_letter_code
_entity_poly.pdbx_strand_id
1 'polypeptide(L)'
;MDNTIKVILISQAPLPFSKIGSWTTLYKNYLEGKHKIDCIVCPKPENSYKTIQYSFVNFTFWHKLQRKFLKKKNQEYFQALNKLILPNEKYIIQIVDNYGMVKPLKNYLVSKGIEDRCYIQFFYHGYLPYTKKDSQEDFYEALD
;
A
#
# COMPACT_ATOMS: atom_id res chain seq x y z
N MET A 1 -16.09 -21.04 9.11
CA MET A 1 -15.10 -20.41 8.21
C MET A 1 -14.35 -19.41 9.07
N ASP A 2 -13.06 -19.63 9.28
CA ASP A 2 -12.25 -18.73 10.09
C ASP A 2 -12.24 -17.34 9.46
N ASN A 3 -12.80 -16.37 10.19
CA ASN A 3 -12.93 -14.98 9.77
C ASN A 3 -11.59 -14.25 9.97
N THR A 4 -10.52 -14.79 9.39
CA THR A 4 -9.17 -14.27 9.56
C THR A 4 -9.00 -12.99 8.76
N ILE A 5 -8.78 -11.89 9.47
CA ILE A 5 -8.44 -10.59 8.88
C ILE A 5 -6.99 -10.65 8.42
N LYS A 6 -6.73 -10.34 7.15
CA LYS A 6 -5.37 -10.28 6.59
C LYS A 6 -4.83 -8.86 6.58
N VAL A 7 -3.55 -8.69 6.87
CA VAL A 7 -2.86 -7.39 6.83
C VAL A 7 -2.01 -7.29 5.57
N ILE A 8 -2.35 -6.31 4.72
CA ILE A 8 -1.65 -6.01 3.47
C ILE A 8 -0.88 -4.71 3.63
N LEU A 9 0.44 -4.75 3.46
CA LEU A 9 1.29 -3.56 3.42
C LEU A 9 1.53 -3.11 1.98
N ILE A 10 1.15 -1.87 1.65
CA ILE A 10 1.42 -1.23 0.37
C ILE A 10 2.62 -0.29 0.52
N SER A 11 3.66 -0.53 -0.27
CA SER A 11 4.91 0.20 -0.17
C SER A 11 5.42 0.72 -1.52
N GLN A 12 5.86 1.98 -1.56
CA GLN A 12 6.49 2.55 -2.75
C GLN A 12 7.93 2.10 -2.97
N ALA A 13 8.60 1.60 -1.92
CA ALA A 13 9.94 1.05 -2.01
C ALA A 13 9.89 -0.48 -2.03
N PRO A 14 10.85 -1.15 -2.69
CA PRO A 14 11.01 -2.59 -2.51
C PRO A 14 11.32 -2.89 -1.03
N LEU A 15 10.72 -3.95 -0.49
CA LEU A 15 10.95 -4.42 0.88
C LEU A 15 11.37 -5.90 0.86
N PRO A 16 12.55 -6.26 1.37
CA PRO A 16 13.60 -5.41 1.93
C PRO A 16 14.15 -4.38 0.93
N PHE A 17 14.52 -3.21 1.45
CA PHE A 17 15.15 -2.14 0.67
C PHE A 17 16.67 -2.34 0.69
N SER A 18 17.35 -2.32 -0.47
CA SER A 18 18.80 -2.58 -0.54
C SER A 18 19.68 -1.42 -0.10
N LYS A 19 19.10 -0.23 0.07
CA LYS A 19 19.80 0.97 0.58
C LYS A 19 19.32 1.33 1.98
N ILE A 20 20.00 2.28 2.61
CA ILE A 20 19.57 2.85 3.88
C ILE A 20 18.49 3.91 3.61
N GLY A 21 17.38 3.82 4.33
CA GLY A 21 16.32 4.83 4.39
C GLY A 21 15.62 4.77 5.74
N SER A 22 15.07 5.90 6.21
CA SER A 22 14.53 6.00 7.57
C SER A 22 13.43 4.96 7.85
N TRP A 23 12.28 5.07 7.18
CA TRP A 23 11.17 4.15 7.41
C TRP A 23 11.44 2.74 6.84
N THR A 24 12.21 2.61 5.76
CA THR A 24 12.55 1.28 5.21
C THR A 24 13.44 0.47 6.14
N THR A 25 14.35 1.11 6.88
CA THR A 25 15.15 0.44 7.92
C THR A 25 14.28 0.03 9.11
N LEU A 26 13.34 0.88 9.52
CA LEU A 26 12.36 0.53 10.55
C LEU A 26 11.53 -0.69 10.15
N TYR A 27 11.01 -0.68 8.93
CA TYR A 27 10.22 -1.80 8.40
C TYR A 27 11.06 -3.05 8.19
N LYS A 28 12.35 -2.94 7.85
CA LYS A 28 13.26 -4.09 7.84
C LYS A 28 13.29 -4.77 9.20
N ASN A 29 13.61 -4.01 10.26
CA ASN A 29 13.69 -4.57 11.61
C ASN A 29 12.35 -5.13 12.09
N TYR A 30 11.23 -4.47 11.75
CA TYR A 30 9.89 -4.94 12.09
C TYR A 30 9.53 -6.26 11.38
N LEU A 31 9.79 -6.36 10.08
CA LEU A 31 9.46 -7.53 9.26
C LEU A 31 10.40 -8.72 9.49
N GLU A 32 11.61 -8.48 10.00
CA GLU A 32 12.52 -9.55 10.45
C GLU A 32 12.14 -10.10 11.84
N GLY A 33 11.38 -9.33 12.62
CA GLY A 33 10.91 -9.70 13.94
C GLY A 33 9.49 -10.30 13.96
N LYS A 34 8.79 -10.10 15.08
CA LYS A 34 7.39 -10.52 15.23
C LYS A 34 6.47 -9.44 14.66
N HIS A 35 5.94 -9.67 13.47
CA HIS A 35 5.00 -8.78 12.79
C HIS A 35 3.64 -9.43 12.53
N LYS A 36 2.68 -8.61 12.06
CA LYS A 36 1.33 -9.05 11.65
C LYS A 36 1.08 -8.92 10.16
N ILE A 37 2.07 -8.49 9.38
CA ILE A 37 1.96 -8.37 7.92
C ILE A 37 1.90 -9.75 7.28
N ASP A 38 0.79 -10.06 6.62
CA ASP A 38 0.61 -11.31 5.87
C ASP A 38 1.06 -11.14 4.41
N CYS A 39 0.78 -9.97 3.84
CA CYS A 39 1.04 -9.68 2.44
C CYS A 39 1.74 -8.34 2.21
N ILE A 40 2.58 -8.24 1.18
CA ILE A 40 3.21 -6.99 0.72
C ILE A 40 2.91 -6.74 -0.75
N VAL A 41 2.47 -5.52 -1.06
CA VAL A 41 2.39 -4.96 -2.41
C VAL A 41 3.50 -3.92 -2.59
N CYS A 42 4.53 -4.24 -3.38
CA CYS A 42 5.66 -3.34 -3.59
C CYS A 42 6.39 -3.59 -4.93
N PRO A 43 7.32 -2.72 -5.35
CA PRO A 43 8.28 -3.05 -6.40
C PRO A 43 9.11 -4.28 -6.02
N LYS A 44 9.59 -5.04 -7.01
CA LYS A 44 10.36 -6.26 -6.75
C LYS A 44 11.68 -5.95 -6.01
N PRO A 45 11.92 -6.52 -4.81
CA PRO A 45 13.18 -6.41 -4.09
C PRO A 45 14.23 -7.39 -4.62
N GLU A 46 15.49 -7.21 -4.21
CA GLU A 46 16.59 -8.15 -4.51
C GLU A 46 16.40 -9.49 -3.81
N ASN A 47 15.91 -9.47 -2.56
CA ASN A 47 15.60 -10.63 -1.74
C ASN A 47 14.17 -10.49 -1.20
N SER A 48 13.53 -11.58 -0.76
CA SER A 48 12.18 -11.53 -0.17
C SER A 48 12.14 -12.16 1.22
N TYR A 49 11.21 -11.70 2.06
CA TYR A 49 10.90 -12.38 3.32
C TYR A 49 10.13 -13.68 3.02
N LYS A 50 10.64 -14.82 3.50
CA LYS A 50 10.05 -16.14 3.20
C LYS A 50 8.66 -16.35 3.81
N THR A 51 8.36 -15.64 4.89
CA THR A 51 7.12 -15.76 5.66
C THR A 51 5.99 -14.87 5.14
N ILE A 52 6.25 -14.03 4.13
CA ILE A 52 5.31 -13.01 3.66
C ILE A 52 4.94 -13.30 2.21
N GLN A 53 3.64 -13.20 1.89
CA GLN A 53 3.17 -13.29 0.52
C GLN A 53 3.38 -11.97 -0.23
N TYR A 54 4.00 -12.02 -1.41
CA TYR A 54 4.24 -10.81 -2.21
C TYR A 54 3.32 -10.73 -3.42
N SER A 55 2.94 -9.50 -3.76
CA SER A 55 2.40 -9.14 -5.06
C SER A 55 3.16 -7.95 -5.63
N PHE A 56 3.93 -8.19 -6.70
CA PHE A 56 4.86 -7.19 -7.21
C PHE A 56 4.21 -6.19 -8.19
N VAL A 57 4.62 -4.94 -8.04
CA VAL A 57 4.27 -3.83 -8.94
C VAL A 57 5.31 -3.74 -10.05
N ASN A 58 4.87 -3.90 -11.30
CA ASN A 58 5.73 -3.81 -12.47
C ASN A 58 5.58 -2.45 -13.14
N PHE A 59 6.61 -1.61 -13.04
CA PHE A 59 6.68 -0.35 -13.77
C PHE A 59 7.36 -0.55 -15.14
N THR A 60 6.63 -1.08 -16.11
CA THR A 60 6.93 -0.94 -17.54
C THR A 60 7.19 0.52 -17.99
N PHE A 61 8.06 0.73 -18.99
CA PHE A 61 8.42 2.06 -19.52
C PHE A 61 7.20 2.89 -20.00
N TRP A 62 6.15 2.24 -20.49
CA TRP A 62 4.87 2.86 -20.87
C TRP A 62 4.21 3.65 -19.72
N HIS A 63 4.46 3.28 -18.47
CA HIS A 63 3.89 3.96 -17.31
C HIS A 63 4.55 5.31 -17.02
N LYS A 64 5.80 5.55 -17.45
CA LYS A 64 6.40 6.90 -17.40
C LYS A 64 5.63 7.86 -18.30
N LEU A 65 5.19 7.38 -19.46
CA LEU A 65 4.43 8.18 -20.42
C LEU A 65 2.97 8.36 -19.96
N GLN A 66 2.30 7.29 -19.51
CA GLN A 66 0.94 7.38 -18.98
C GLN A 66 0.84 8.21 -17.70
N ARG A 67 1.86 8.21 -16.82
CA ARG A 67 1.88 9.10 -15.64
C ARG A 67 1.92 10.58 -16.00
N LYS A 68 2.52 10.93 -17.15
CA LYS A 68 2.58 12.31 -17.65
C LYS A 68 1.27 12.76 -18.30
N PHE A 69 0.51 11.83 -18.89
CA PHE A 69 -0.69 12.16 -19.70
C PHE A 69 -2.05 11.74 -19.10
N LEU A 70 -2.12 10.67 -18.29
CA LEU A 70 -3.38 10.03 -17.86
C LEU A 70 -3.65 10.10 -16.35
N LYS A 71 -2.76 10.71 -15.54
CA LYS A 71 -2.88 10.80 -14.06
C LYS A 71 -3.10 9.46 -13.31
N LYS A 72 -3.00 8.30 -13.97
CA LYS A 72 -3.18 6.96 -13.37
C LYS A 72 -1.94 6.47 -12.61
N LYS A 73 -1.50 7.21 -11.59
CA LYS A 73 -0.25 6.97 -10.86
C LYS A 73 -0.22 5.65 -10.06
N ASN A 74 -1.39 5.12 -9.69
CA ASN A 74 -1.52 4.00 -8.74
C ASN A 74 -2.12 2.72 -9.36
N GLN A 75 -2.34 2.69 -10.68
CA GLN A 75 -3.06 1.58 -11.32
C GLN A 75 -2.32 0.24 -11.15
N GLU A 76 -0.99 0.28 -11.23
CA GLU A 76 -0.14 -0.90 -11.11
C GLU A 76 -0.17 -1.47 -9.68
N TYR A 77 -0.30 -0.60 -8.68
CA TYR A 77 -0.52 -1.01 -7.29
C TYR A 77 -1.87 -1.70 -7.14
N PHE A 78 -2.93 -1.17 -7.74
CA PHE A 78 -4.26 -1.77 -7.66
C PHE A 78 -4.34 -3.11 -8.41
N GLN A 79 -3.64 -3.23 -9.54
CA GLN A 79 -3.51 -4.51 -10.24
C GLN A 79 -2.78 -5.55 -9.39
N ALA A 80 -1.71 -5.16 -8.69
CA ALA A 80 -1.01 -6.04 -7.77
C ALA A 80 -1.89 -6.40 -6.56
N LEU A 81 -2.59 -5.42 -5.98
CA LEU A 81 -3.51 -5.62 -4.86
C LEU A 81 -4.65 -6.60 -5.22
N ASN A 82 -5.22 -6.49 -6.43
CA ASN A 82 -6.30 -7.36 -6.89
C ASN A 82 -5.90 -8.85 -6.99
N LYS A 83 -4.61 -9.17 -7.00
CA LYS A 83 -4.12 -10.56 -6.96
C LYS A 83 -4.19 -11.16 -5.55
N LEU A 84 -4.28 -10.33 -4.52
CA LEU A 84 -4.30 -10.72 -3.11
C LEU A 84 -5.71 -10.72 -2.53
N ILE A 85 -6.61 -9.91 -3.08
CA ILE A 85 -7.99 -9.78 -2.60
C ILE A 85 -8.84 -10.93 -3.12
N LEU A 86 -9.28 -11.78 -2.19
CA LEU A 86 -10.30 -12.80 -2.36
C LEU A 86 -11.69 -12.30 -1.95
N PRO A 87 -12.76 -12.79 -2.60
CA PRO A 87 -14.14 -12.55 -2.16
C PRO A 87 -14.38 -13.03 -0.73
N ASN A 88 -15.16 -12.27 0.03
CA ASN A 88 -15.64 -12.61 1.38
C ASN A 88 -14.59 -12.67 2.49
N GLU A 89 -13.37 -12.18 2.25
CA GLU A 89 -12.37 -11.95 3.30
C GLU A 89 -12.34 -10.48 3.74
N LYS A 90 -11.73 -10.22 4.90
CA LYS A 90 -11.54 -8.88 5.46
C LYS A 90 -10.06 -8.50 5.47
N TYR A 91 -9.77 -7.23 5.25
CA TYR A 91 -8.42 -6.73 5.07
C TYR A 91 -8.14 -5.49 5.91
N ILE A 92 -6.96 -5.44 6.51
CA ILE A 92 -6.34 -4.19 6.97
C ILE A 92 -5.28 -3.82 5.93
N ILE A 93 -5.44 -2.68 5.28
CA ILE A 93 -4.52 -2.21 4.25
C ILE A 93 -3.68 -1.08 4.83
N GLN A 94 -2.40 -1.36 5.05
CA GLN A 94 -1.44 -0.43 5.59
C GLN A 94 -0.71 0.31 4.46
N ILE A 95 -0.66 1.64 4.56
CA ILE A 95 0.09 2.50 3.63
C ILE A 95 1.16 3.23 4.43
N VAL A 96 2.40 3.23 3.93
CA VAL A 96 3.53 3.95 4.57
C VAL A 96 3.93 5.15 3.74
N ASP A 97 3.91 6.34 4.34
CA ASP A 97 4.44 7.61 3.79
C ASP A 97 4.03 7.95 2.35
N ASN A 98 2.88 7.43 1.90
CA ASN A 98 2.35 7.66 0.55
C ASN A 98 0.92 8.19 0.63
N TYR A 99 0.79 9.43 1.12
CA TYR A 99 -0.47 10.14 1.25
C TYR A 99 -1.30 10.08 -0.05
N GLY A 100 -0.65 10.26 -1.20
CA GLY A 100 -1.30 10.24 -2.52
C GLY A 100 -1.89 8.88 -2.92
N MET A 101 -1.73 7.82 -2.13
CA MET A 101 -2.39 6.52 -2.33
C MET A 101 -3.75 6.45 -1.65
N VAL A 102 -3.96 7.17 -0.54
CA VAL A 102 -5.10 6.93 0.36
C VAL A 102 -6.44 7.16 -0.34
N LYS A 103 -6.71 8.36 -0.85
CA LYS A 103 -7.94 8.66 -1.59
C LYS A 103 -8.14 7.77 -2.83
N PRO A 104 -7.13 7.56 -3.69
CA PRO A 104 -7.25 6.60 -4.80
C PRO A 104 -7.55 5.17 -4.36
N LEU A 105 -6.98 4.70 -3.24
CA LEU A 105 -7.25 3.36 -2.71
C LEU A 105 -8.69 3.26 -2.24
N LYS A 106 -9.18 4.23 -1.45
CA LYS A 106 -10.58 4.29 -1.00
C LYS A 106 -11.54 4.19 -2.20
N ASN A 107 -11.34 5.06 -3.20
CA ASN A 107 -12.14 5.03 -4.44
C ASN A 107 -12.08 3.69 -5.17
N TYR A 108 -10.90 3.06 -5.20
CA TYR A 108 -10.73 1.75 -5.81
C TYR A 108 -11.53 0.66 -5.05
N LEU A 109 -11.48 0.64 -3.72
CA LEU A 109 -12.22 -0.32 -2.90
C LEU A 109 -13.74 -0.15 -3.03
N VAL A 110 -14.22 1.11 -3.06
CA VAL A 110 -15.62 1.44 -3.35
C VAL A 110 -16.02 0.92 -4.73
N SER A 111 -15.20 1.17 -5.76
CA SER A 111 -15.47 0.69 -7.12
C SER A 111 -15.53 -0.84 -7.23
N LYS A 112 -14.95 -1.56 -6.27
CA LYS A 112 -14.95 -3.02 -6.17
C LYS A 112 -16.09 -3.56 -5.30
N GLY A 113 -16.82 -2.71 -4.58
CA GLY A 113 -17.86 -3.14 -3.65
C GLY A 113 -17.32 -3.93 -2.45
N ILE A 114 -16.11 -3.60 -1.99
CA ILE A 114 -15.43 -4.30 -0.88
C ILE A 114 -14.95 -3.37 0.23
N GLU A 115 -15.27 -2.08 0.15
CA GLU A 115 -14.86 -1.08 1.13
C GLU A 115 -15.27 -1.48 2.55
N ASP A 116 -16.49 -1.97 2.74
CA ASP A 116 -17.06 -2.44 4.00
C ASP A 116 -16.27 -3.56 4.70
N ARG A 117 -15.37 -4.21 3.96
CA ARG A 117 -14.51 -5.31 4.43
C ARG A 117 -13.04 -4.90 4.50
N CYS A 118 -12.73 -3.65 4.22
CA CYS A 118 -11.37 -3.13 4.18
C CYS A 118 -11.22 -1.97 5.17
N TYR A 119 -10.16 -2.00 5.98
CA TYR A 119 -9.80 -0.91 6.86
C TYR A 119 -8.45 -0.33 6.42
N ILE A 120 -8.38 0.98 6.12
CA ILE A 120 -7.16 1.63 5.65
C ILE A 120 -6.41 2.21 6.85
N GLN A 121 -5.20 1.73 7.11
CA GLN A 121 -4.28 2.30 8.09
C GLN A 121 -3.17 3.06 7.41
N PHE A 122 -2.93 4.30 7.84
CA PHE A 122 -1.83 5.10 7.32
C PHE A 122 -0.74 5.26 8.37
N PHE A 123 0.47 4.82 8.04
CA PHE A 123 1.66 4.98 8.86
C PHE A 123 2.50 6.13 8.33
N TYR A 124 2.64 7.12 9.19
CA TYR A 124 3.34 8.35 8.93
C TYR A 124 4.69 8.34 9.64
N HIS A 125 5.78 8.39 8.87
CA HIS A 125 7.17 8.37 9.34
C HIS A 125 7.99 9.55 8.78
N GLY A 126 7.34 10.59 8.25
CA GLY A 126 7.96 11.74 7.58
C GLY A 126 7.44 13.13 7.98
N TYR A 127 7.37 14.04 6.99
CA TYR A 127 7.00 15.47 7.10
C TYR A 127 5.51 15.72 6.85
N LEU A 128 4.95 16.78 7.49
CA LEU A 128 3.49 16.96 7.62
C LEU A 128 2.82 16.84 6.25
N PRO A 129 1.71 16.10 6.12
CA PRO A 129 1.09 15.84 4.81
C PRO A 129 0.52 17.10 4.12
N TYR A 130 0.72 18.30 4.69
CA TYR A 130 -0.03 19.49 4.37
C TYR A 130 0.89 20.66 4.03
N THR A 131 0.84 21.08 2.78
CA THR A 131 1.30 22.40 2.34
C THR A 131 0.18 23.23 1.69
N LYS A 132 -1.04 22.67 1.53
CA LYS A 132 -2.22 23.35 0.95
C LYS A 132 -3.49 23.06 1.76
N LYS A 133 -4.30 24.10 1.95
CA LYS A 133 -5.52 24.11 2.80
C LYS A 133 -6.58 23.08 2.41
N ASP A 134 -6.75 22.78 1.11
CA ASP A 134 -7.87 21.95 0.63
C ASP A 134 -7.60 20.44 0.63
N SER A 135 -6.39 20.00 1.00
CA SER A 135 -6.02 18.57 1.03
C SER A 135 -6.04 17.98 2.45
N GLN A 136 -6.63 18.65 3.43
CA GLN A 136 -6.67 18.15 4.81
C GLN A 136 -7.92 17.30 5.06
N GLU A 137 -9.09 17.82 4.70
CA GLU A 137 -10.40 17.18 4.94
C GLU A 137 -10.49 15.82 4.22
N ASP A 138 -10.16 15.79 2.92
CA ASP A 138 -10.11 14.59 2.07
C ASP A 138 -9.27 13.43 2.65
N PHE A 139 -8.27 13.73 3.49
CA PHE A 139 -7.42 12.71 4.10
C PHE A 139 -7.99 12.18 5.39
N TYR A 140 -8.38 13.08 6.29
CA TYR A 140 -8.91 12.69 7.58
C TYR A 140 -10.24 11.94 7.42
N GLU A 141 -11.05 12.26 6.42
CA GLU A 141 -12.25 11.48 6.07
C GLU A 141 -11.94 10.10 5.45
N ALA A 142 -10.72 9.89 4.96
CA ALA A 142 -10.29 8.62 4.38
C ALA A 142 -9.56 7.73 5.39
N LEU A 143 -9.31 8.21 6.60
CA LEU A 143 -8.75 7.48 7.73
C LEU A 143 -9.84 7.30 8.78
N ASP A 144 -10.20 6.06 9.08
CA ASP A 144 -11.11 5.74 10.20
C ASP A 144 -10.33 5.43 11.48
#